data_AF-A0A2N0B855-F1
#
_entry.id   AF-A0A2N0B855-F1
#
_cell.length_a   1.000
_cell.length_b   1.000
_cell.length_c   1.000
_cell.angle_alpha   90.00
_cell.angle_beta   90.00
_cell.angle_gamma   90.00
#
_symmetry.space_group_name_H-M   'P 1'
#
loop_
_entity.id
_entity.type
_entity.pdbx_description
1 polymer ?
#
loop_
_entity_poly.entity_id
_entity_poly.type
_entity_poly.pdbx_seq_one_letter_code
_entity_poly.pdbx_strand_id
1 'polypeptide(L)'
;MYFFRFFCLISHLILVSACIGIPDLEKERKPCSENSENDCISAAAVFLASAGLSFPGGWEYEAGEEYQGGSDMTSFHFGNTAFRQFAQNAPLNSISEFTVGQAVFEVPWTPGFSASLPDRDGLGPLFHANSCLACHAGNGRA
;
A
#
# COMPACT_ATOMS: atom_id res chain seq x y z
N MET A 1 -17.64 35.33 -62.36
CA MET A 1 -19.03 35.04 -61.93
C MET A 1 -18.92 34.09 -60.73
N TYR A 2 -18.56 34.49 -59.50
CA TYR A 2 -19.29 35.34 -58.54
C TYR A 2 -20.76 34.91 -58.36
N PHE A 3 -21.03 33.83 -57.61
CA PHE A 3 -22.21 33.76 -56.70
C PHE A 3 -22.25 32.55 -55.73
N PHE A 4 -21.33 31.59 -55.78
CA PHE A 4 -21.28 30.49 -54.79
C PHE A 4 -20.18 30.65 -53.72
N ARG A 5 -19.62 31.86 -53.59
CA ARG A 5 -19.03 32.37 -52.35
C ARG A 5 -20.19 32.89 -51.50
N PHE A 6 -20.73 32.12 -50.56
CA PHE A 6 -21.24 32.72 -49.29
C PHE A 6 -21.63 31.70 -48.20
N PHE A 7 -21.87 30.41 -48.48
CA PHE A 7 -22.51 29.53 -47.48
C PHE A 7 -21.67 28.42 -46.85
N CYS A 8 -20.40 28.21 -47.23
CA CYS A 8 -19.60 27.13 -46.63
C CYS A 8 -18.18 27.57 -46.23
N LEU A 9 -18.06 28.74 -45.63
CA LEU A 9 -16.87 29.18 -44.88
C LEU A 9 -17.14 29.26 -43.37
N ILE A 10 -18.31 28.82 -42.91
CA ILE A 10 -18.72 28.84 -41.50
C ILE A 10 -18.37 27.53 -40.77
N SER A 11 -17.97 26.46 -41.49
CA SER A 11 -17.69 25.14 -40.90
C SER A 11 -16.27 24.98 -40.31
N HIS A 12 -15.34 25.90 -40.58
CA HIS A 12 -13.93 25.75 -40.15
C HIS A 12 -13.43 26.85 -39.22
N LEU A 13 -14.34 27.66 -38.65
CA LEU A 13 -14.02 28.68 -37.65
C LEU A 13 -14.57 28.40 -36.25
N ILE A 14 -15.02 27.18 -35.97
CA ILE A 14 -15.44 26.74 -34.62
C ILE A 14 -14.34 25.90 -33.92
N LEU A 15 -13.21 25.64 -34.58
CA LEU A 15 -12.17 24.72 -34.07
C LEU A 15 -10.89 25.39 -33.55
N VAL A 16 -10.83 26.72 -33.42
CA VAL A 16 -9.58 27.41 -32.97
C VAL A 16 -9.81 28.51 -31.90
N SER A 17 -10.93 28.49 -31.16
CA SER A 17 -11.14 29.50 -30.10
C SER A 17 -11.84 28.98 -28.85
N ALA A 18 -11.26 27.94 -28.25
CA ALA A 18 -11.44 27.65 -26.82
C ALA A 18 -10.11 27.15 -26.21
N CYS A 19 -9.01 27.83 -26.56
CA CYS A 19 -7.72 27.73 -25.87
C CYS A 19 -7.50 28.93 -24.93
N ILE A 20 -8.55 29.49 -24.35
CA ILE A 20 -8.44 30.55 -23.34
C ILE A 20 -9.22 30.13 -22.11
N GLY A 21 -8.49 29.90 -21.02
CA GLY A 21 -9.04 29.78 -19.67
C GLY A 21 -8.79 28.42 -19.03
N ILE A 22 -7.56 28.19 -18.57
CA ILE A 22 -7.33 27.36 -17.39
C ILE A 22 -7.72 28.23 -16.20
N PRO A 23 -8.86 28.02 -15.51
CA PRO A 23 -8.94 28.40 -14.12
C PRO A 23 -8.12 27.38 -13.33
N ASP A 24 -6.94 27.84 -12.91
CA ASP A 24 -6.28 27.55 -11.64
C ASP A 24 -6.95 26.43 -10.82
N LEU A 25 -6.39 25.22 -10.87
CA LEU A 25 -6.76 24.10 -10.00
C LEU A 25 -6.05 24.19 -8.64
N GLU A 26 -5.83 25.40 -8.14
CA GLU A 26 -5.51 25.60 -6.73
C GLU A 26 -6.82 25.98 -6.02
N LYS A 27 -7.30 25.03 -5.20
CA LYS A 27 -8.18 25.31 -4.05
C LYS A 27 -9.66 25.55 -4.34
N GLU A 28 -10.36 24.50 -4.76
CA GLU A 28 -11.77 24.35 -4.35
C GLU A 28 -11.88 23.46 -3.12
N ARG A 29 -12.14 24.16 -2.02
CA ARG A 29 -12.38 23.68 -0.68
C ARG A 29 -13.61 22.76 -0.69
N LYS A 30 -13.41 21.47 -0.40
CA LYS A 30 -14.37 20.48 0.14
C LYS A 30 -15.88 20.78 -0.05
N PRO A 31 -16.62 19.98 -0.85
CA PRO A 31 -18.05 19.83 -0.71
C PRO A 31 -18.38 18.47 -0.06
N CYS A 32 -17.76 18.13 1.07
CA CYS A 32 -18.30 17.10 1.95
C CYS A 32 -18.16 17.64 3.38
N SER A 33 -19.29 18.07 3.94
CA SER A 33 -19.41 18.35 5.38
C SER A 33 -19.02 17.09 6.14
N GLU A 34 -18.20 17.22 7.18
CA GLU A 34 -18.04 16.17 8.17
C GLU A 34 -19.45 15.77 8.66
N ASN A 35 -19.73 14.47 8.68
CA ASN A 35 -20.86 13.80 9.35
C ASN A 35 -22.13 13.46 8.53
N SER A 36 -22.01 13.01 7.28
CA SER A 36 -23.07 12.21 6.64
C SER A 36 -22.45 11.26 5.61
N GLU A 37 -22.44 9.96 5.89
CA GLU A 37 -21.80 8.88 5.09
C GLU A 37 -22.48 8.61 3.73
N ASN A 38 -23.40 9.47 3.31
CA ASN A 38 -24.29 9.18 2.20
C ASN A 38 -24.83 10.49 1.63
N ASP A 39 -23.96 11.22 0.92
CA ASP A 39 -24.24 11.79 -0.40
C ASP A 39 -23.10 12.75 -0.83
N CYS A 40 -22.05 12.18 -1.43
CA CYS A 40 -21.14 12.93 -2.31
C CYS A 40 -21.13 12.24 -3.68
N ILE A 41 -22.30 12.15 -4.33
CA ILE A 41 -22.35 11.78 -5.75
C ILE A 41 -21.88 13.00 -6.54
N SER A 42 -20.65 12.97 -7.03
CA SER A 42 -20.15 14.00 -7.93
C SER A 42 -21.02 14.05 -9.20
N ALA A 43 -21.21 15.24 -9.77
CA ALA A 43 -21.95 15.39 -11.05
C ALA A 43 -21.37 14.50 -12.17
N ALA A 44 -20.08 14.14 -12.08
CA ALA A 44 -19.42 13.18 -12.95
C ALA A 44 -19.99 11.75 -12.81
N ALA A 45 -20.33 11.31 -11.59
CA ALA A 45 -20.90 9.98 -11.34
C ALA A 45 -22.32 9.83 -11.93
N VAL A 46 -23.14 10.89 -11.91
CA VAL A 46 -24.47 10.90 -12.56
C VAL A 46 -24.34 10.80 -14.09
N PHE A 47 -23.38 11.51 -14.68
CA PHE A 47 -23.10 11.44 -16.12
C PHE A 47 -22.65 10.04 -16.56
N LEU A 48 -21.77 9.39 -15.78
CA LEU A 48 -21.30 8.03 -16.06
C LEU A 48 -22.41 6.98 -15.93
N ALA A 49 -23.27 7.08 -14.92
CA ALA A 49 -24.41 6.18 -14.74
C ALA A 49 -25.43 6.29 -15.90
N SER A 50 -25.70 7.50 -16.40
CA SER A 50 -26.61 7.72 -17.54
C SER A 50 -26.07 7.19 -18.88
N ALA A 51 -24.74 7.06 -19.00
CA ALA A 51 -24.08 6.51 -20.18
C ALA A 51 -24.03 4.97 -20.18
N GLY A 52 -24.58 4.30 -19.16
CA GLY A 52 -24.46 2.84 -19.00
C GLY A 52 -23.03 2.36 -18.78
N LEU A 53 -22.09 3.28 -18.55
CA LEU A 53 -20.71 3.00 -18.23
C LEU A 53 -20.64 2.62 -16.75
N SER A 54 -20.89 1.34 -16.47
CA SER A 54 -20.49 0.78 -15.18
C SER A 54 -18.98 0.83 -15.08
N PHE A 55 -18.45 1.29 -13.94
CA PHE A 55 -17.04 1.11 -13.62
C PHE A 55 -16.73 -0.39 -13.68
N PRO A 56 -15.86 -0.87 -14.60
CA PRO A 56 -15.40 -2.24 -14.55
C PRO A 56 -14.38 -2.30 -13.41
N GLY A 57 -14.85 -2.70 -12.23
CA GLY A 57 -14.02 -2.77 -11.03
C GLY A 57 -14.79 -2.30 -9.81
N GLY A 58 -15.78 -3.08 -9.39
CA GLY A 58 -16.21 -3.04 -8.00
C GLY A 58 -15.12 -3.64 -7.10
N TRP A 59 -15.18 -3.38 -5.80
CA TRP A 59 -14.39 -4.06 -4.79
C TRP A 59 -14.95 -5.48 -4.55
N GLU A 60 -15.12 -6.24 -5.62
CA GLU A 60 -15.53 -7.63 -5.52
C GLU A 60 -14.34 -8.45 -5.05
N TYR A 61 -14.61 -9.40 -4.18
CA TYR A 61 -13.60 -10.33 -3.69
C TYR A 61 -13.09 -11.20 -4.84
N GLU A 62 -11.78 -11.18 -5.07
CA GLU A 62 -11.15 -11.97 -6.13
C GLU A 62 -10.57 -13.29 -5.57
N ALA A 63 -10.60 -14.35 -6.39
CA ALA A 63 -10.01 -15.63 -5.99
C ALA A 63 -8.49 -15.47 -5.75
N GLY A 64 -8.02 -15.85 -4.56
CA GLY A 64 -6.63 -15.69 -4.12
C GLY A 64 -6.42 -14.57 -3.11
N GLU A 65 -7.41 -13.70 -2.89
CA GLU A 65 -7.35 -12.67 -1.83
C GLU A 65 -7.46 -13.24 -0.41
N GLU A 66 -7.87 -14.51 -0.25
CA GLU A 66 -7.79 -15.24 1.02
C GLU A 66 -6.34 -15.39 1.51
N TYR A 67 -5.38 -15.30 0.58
CA TYR A 67 -3.98 -15.52 0.80
C TYR A 67 -3.26 -14.18 0.96
N GLN A 68 -3.09 -13.72 2.20
CA GLN A 68 -2.46 -12.44 2.54
C GLN A 68 -1.03 -12.28 1.98
N GLY A 69 -0.33 -13.40 1.72
CA GLY A 69 0.99 -13.43 1.05
C GLY A 69 0.93 -13.84 -0.43
N GLY A 70 -0.27 -14.01 -1.01
CA GLY A 70 -0.47 -14.67 -2.30
C GLY A 70 -0.45 -16.19 -2.18
N SER A 71 -0.81 -16.87 -3.27
CA SER A 71 -0.93 -18.34 -3.33
C SER A 71 0.33 -19.09 -2.93
N ASP A 72 1.50 -18.50 -3.20
CA ASP A 72 2.78 -19.19 -3.10
C ASP A 72 3.55 -18.88 -1.81
N MET A 73 3.15 -17.84 -1.07
CA MET A 73 3.89 -17.36 0.13
C MET A 73 3.04 -17.30 1.39
N THR A 74 1.72 -17.54 1.30
CA THR A 74 0.87 -17.63 2.49
C THR A 74 1.20 -18.90 3.29
N SER A 75 1.44 -18.72 4.58
CA SER A 75 1.74 -19.83 5.51
C SER A 75 0.48 -20.28 6.26
N PHE A 76 0.25 -21.59 6.28
CA PHE A 76 -0.81 -22.24 7.09
C PHE A 76 -0.24 -22.98 8.30
N HIS A 77 0.97 -22.62 8.74
CA HIS A 77 1.55 -23.18 9.95
C HIS A 77 1.01 -22.45 11.18
N PHE A 78 0.25 -23.19 11.99
CA PHE A 78 -0.33 -22.71 13.24
C PHE A 78 0.44 -23.27 14.45
N GLY A 79 0.24 -22.66 15.62
CA GLY A 79 0.87 -23.05 16.89
C GLY A 79 2.12 -22.25 17.25
N ASN A 80 2.89 -22.76 18.20
CA ASN A 80 3.96 -22.02 18.88
C ASN A 80 5.16 -21.69 17.98
N THR A 81 5.26 -22.28 16.79
CA THR A 81 6.34 -22.06 15.84
C THR A 81 5.92 -21.26 14.60
N ALA A 82 4.69 -20.75 14.56
CA ALA A 82 4.12 -20.05 13.40
C ALA A 82 4.95 -18.83 12.93
N PHE A 83 5.72 -18.21 13.83
CA PHE A 83 6.56 -17.05 13.51
C PHE A 83 8.06 -17.39 13.38
N ARG A 84 8.42 -18.68 13.37
CA ARG A 84 9.82 -19.14 13.29
C ARG A 84 10.22 -19.63 11.89
N GLN A 85 9.36 -19.43 10.91
CA GLN A 85 9.53 -19.94 9.55
C GLN A 85 9.63 -18.78 8.55
N PHE A 86 10.46 -18.96 7.54
CA PHE A 86 10.42 -18.16 6.32
C PHE A 86 9.30 -18.65 5.40
N ALA A 87 8.91 -17.82 4.42
CA ALA A 87 7.90 -18.20 3.43
C ALA A 87 8.40 -19.36 2.54
N GLN A 88 7.53 -20.30 2.16
CA GLN A 88 7.94 -21.56 1.51
C GLN A 88 8.78 -21.36 0.23
N ASN A 89 8.46 -20.33 -0.56
CA ASN A 89 9.15 -20.01 -1.80
C ASN A 89 10.06 -18.77 -1.69
N ALA A 90 10.53 -18.45 -0.48
CA ALA A 90 11.43 -17.33 -0.27
C ALA A 90 12.78 -17.57 -0.98
N PRO A 91 13.34 -16.58 -1.68
CA PRO A 91 14.66 -16.69 -2.27
C PRO A 91 15.75 -16.75 -1.18
N LEU A 92 16.90 -17.33 -1.51
CA LEU A 92 17.97 -17.59 -0.53
C LEU A 92 18.47 -16.33 0.19
N ASN A 93 18.47 -15.16 -0.48
CA ASN A 93 18.81 -13.89 0.16
C ASN A 93 17.81 -13.51 1.26
N SER A 94 16.52 -13.69 1.03
CA SER A 94 15.48 -13.42 2.03
C SER A 94 15.56 -14.40 3.21
N ILE A 95 15.88 -15.66 2.96
CA ILE A 95 16.13 -16.65 4.04
C ILE A 95 17.34 -16.23 4.88
N SER A 96 18.41 -15.74 4.25
CA SER A 96 19.58 -15.22 4.95
C SER A 96 19.22 -14.02 5.83
N GLU A 97 18.48 -13.05 5.30
CA GLU A 97 18.00 -11.88 6.06
C GLU A 97 17.10 -12.28 7.23
N PHE A 98 16.16 -13.21 7.01
CA PHE A 98 15.32 -13.77 8.06
C PHE A 98 16.17 -14.40 9.17
N THR A 99 17.20 -15.17 8.81
CA THR A 99 18.07 -15.86 9.77
C THR A 99 18.88 -14.87 10.60
N VAL A 100 19.39 -13.80 9.99
CA VAL A 100 20.07 -12.72 10.72
C VAL A 100 19.11 -12.01 11.68
N GLY A 101 17.89 -11.71 11.23
CA GLY A 101 16.84 -11.14 12.08
C GLY A 101 16.48 -12.04 13.26
N GLN A 102 16.37 -13.35 13.03
CA GLN A 102 16.12 -14.32 14.09
C GLN A 102 17.27 -14.34 15.12
N ALA A 103 18.52 -14.24 14.67
CA ALA A 103 19.66 -14.15 15.56
C ALA A 103 19.63 -12.86 16.41
N VAL A 104 19.21 -11.72 15.84
CA VAL A 104 18.98 -10.48 16.61
C VAL A 104 17.89 -10.66 17.67
N PHE A 105 16.86 -11.44 17.36
CA PHE A 105 15.73 -11.68 18.26
C PHE A 105 16.06 -12.63 19.42
N GLU A 106 16.80 -13.72 19.14
CA GLU A 106 17.08 -14.80 20.08
C GLU A 106 18.37 -14.59 20.90
N VAL A 107 19.42 -14.04 20.29
CA VAL A 107 20.73 -13.94 20.94
C VAL A 107 20.75 -12.78 21.94
N PRO A 108 21.20 -13.01 23.20
CA PRO A 108 21.27 -11.95 24.19
C PRO A 108 22.32 -10.89 23.88
N TRP A 109 21.96 -9.64 24.13
CA TRP A 109 22.81 -8.46 24.13
C TRP A 109 23.62 -8.35 25.43
N THR A 110 24.80 -7.76 25.36
CA THR A 110 25.72 -7.59 26.49
C THR A 110 25.69 -6.14 27.01
N PRO A 111 25.75 -5.93 28.35
CA PRO A 111 25.70 -4.59 28.95
C PRO A 111 26.93 -3.69 28.69
N GLY A 112 27.90 -4.16 27.89
CA GLY A 112 29.19 -3.52 27.70
C GLY A 112 30.03 -4.29 26.67
N PHE A 113 31.33 -4.01 26.60
CA PHE A 113 32.21 -4.65 25.63
C PHE A 113 32.38 -6.16 25.90
N SER A 114 32.19 -6.99 24.87
CA SER A 114 32.35 -8.45 24.91
C SER A 114 33.28 -8.92 23.80
N ALA A 115 34.37 -9.58 24.19
CA ALA A 115 35.26 -10.23 23.23
C ALA A 115 34.61 -11.45 22.53
N SER A 116 33.59 -12.05 23.14
CA SER A 116 32.95 -13.27 22.62
C SER A 116 31.78 -12.99 21.68
N LEU A 117 31.12 -11.83 21.80
CA LEU A 117 29.96 -11.43 20.98
C LEU A 117 30.02 -9.92 20.66
N PRO A 118 31.03 -9.45 19.92
CA PRO A 118 31.24 -8.02 19.69
C PRO A 118 30.06 -7.35 18.97
N ASP A 119 29.36 -8.08 18.11
CA ASP A 119 28.18 -7.56 17.38
C ASP A 119 26.96 -7.36 18.29
N ARG A 120 27.01 -7.82 19.55
CA ARG A 120 25.91 -7.76 20.53
C ARG A 120 26.23 -6.83 21.71
N ASP A 121 27.26 -5.99 21.56
CA ASP A 121 27.64 -5.00 22.57
C ASP A 121 26.75 -3.76 22.53
N GLY A 122 26.63 -3.07 23.67
CA GLY A 122 25.97 -1.77 23.75
C GLY A 122 24.58 -1.76 24.37
N LEU A 123 24.16 -2.86 25.04
CA LEU A 123 23.01 -2.78 25.93
C LEU A 123 23.41 -1.86 27.10
N GLY A 124 22.63 -0.82 27.39
CA GLY A 124 22.94 0.09 28.50
C GLY A 124 22.96 -0.63 29.86
N PRO A 125 23.37 0.05 30.95
CA PRO A 125 23.47 -0.56 32.28
C PRO A 125 22.11 -0.93 32.90
N LEU A 126 21.00 -0.42 32.35
CA LEU A 126 19.64 -0.67 32.82
C LEU A 126 18.80 -1.23 31.67
N PHE A 127 18.38 -2.48 31.81
CA PHE A 127 17.48 -3.16 30.88
C PHE A 127 16.61 -4.15 31.67
N HIS A 128 15.40 -4.42 31.19
CA HIS A 128 14.50 -5.41 31.79
C HIS A 128 14.74 -6.83 31.25
N ALA A 129 15.17 -6.94 30.00
CA ALA A 129 15.53 -8.18 29.33
C ALA A 129 16.65 -7.93 28.33
N ASN A 130 17.53 -8.90 28.12
CA ASN A 130 18.68 -8.77 27.21
C ASN A 130 18.45 -9.38 25.83
N SER A 131 17.25 -9.88 25.53
CA SER A 131 16.86 -10.33 24.19
C SER A 131 15.36 -10.13 24.01
N CYS A 132 14.90 -10.10 22.76
CA CYS A 132 13.47 -10.09 22.46
C CYS A 132 12.81 -11.39 22.94
N LEU A 133 13.49 -12.53 22.72
CA LEU A 133 13.03 -13.85 23.13
C LEU A 133 12.75 -13.97 24.63
N ALA A 134 13.52 -13.27 25.48
CA ALA A 134 13.34 -13.32 26.93
C ALA A 134 11.95 -12.84 27.40
N CYS A 135 11.28 -11.97 26.63
CA CYS A 135 9.89 -11.56 26.89
C CYS A 135 8.89 -12.14 25.87
N HIS A 136 9.34 -12.43 24.65
CA HIS A 136 8.49 -12.88 23.55
C HIS A 136 8.85 -14.31 23.13
N ALA A 137 8.53 -15.28 23.99
CA ALA A 137 8.71 -16.69 23.69
C ALA A 137 7.97 -17.08 22.39
N GLY A 138 8.60 -17.97 21.60
CA GLY A 138 8.06 -18.39 20.29
C GLY A 138 7.90 -17.23 19.29
N ASN A 139 8.78 -16.24 19.34
CA ASN A 139 8.68 -15.00 18.55
C ASN A 139 7.39 -14.19 18.83
N GLY A 140 6.87 -14.25 20.06
CA GLY A 140 5.69 -13.47 20.50
C GLY A 140 4.35 -14.17 20.36
N ARG A 141 4.34 -15.50 20.14
CA ARG A 141 3.12 -16.33 20.08
C ARG A 141 2.81 -17.10 21.36
N ALA A 142 3.68 -17.04 22.36
CA ALA A 142 3.52 -17.76 23.63
C ALA A 142 2.37 -17.21 24.50
#